data_AF-A0A962Y9C0-F1
#
_entry.id   AF-A0A962Y9C0-F1
#
_cell.length_a   1.000
_cell.length_b   1.000
_cell.length_c   1.000
_cell.angle_alpha   90.00
_cell.angle_beta   90.00
_cell.angle_gamma   90.00
#
_symmetry.space_group_name_H-M   'P 1'
#
loop_
_entity.id
_entity.type
_entity.pdbx_description
1 polymer ?
#
loop_
_entity_poly.entity_id
_entity_poly.type
_entity_poly.pdbx_seq_one_letter_code
_entity_poly.pdbx_strand_id
1 'polypeptide(L)'
;MGAIVLAAKMTHVPTLLMSEQPGRLAGKRQAAIDGHYEIARRAKALGADTVVICDTHWLVNAGYHINANHHFEGVFTSNEFPQFIQDLPYRYEGNAA
;
A
#
# COMPACT_ATOMS: atom_id res chain seq x y z
N MET A 1 -5.60 4.46 -25.90
CA MET A 1 -6.68 4.64 -24.89
C MET A 1 -6.33 3.75 -23.71
N GLY A 2 -6.32 4.29 -22.49
CA GLY A 2 -5.99 3.50 -21.29
C GLY A 2 -7.06 2.46 -20.96
N ALA A 3 -6.71 1.45 -20.17
CA ALA A 3 -7.63 0.41 -19.73
C ALA A 3 -7.43 0.07 -18.25
N ILE A 4 -8.52 -0.20 -17.54
CA ILE A 4 -8.47 -0.78 -16.20
C ILE A 4 -8.32 -2.30 -16.38
N VAL A 5 -7.13 -2.82 -16.12
CA VAL A 5 -6.85 -4.25 -16.29
C VAL A 5 -7.17 -5.08 -15.04
N LEU A 6 -7.16 -4.47 -13.85
CA LEU A 6 -7.43 -5.14 -12.59
C LEU A 6 -8.01 -4.15 -11.57
N ALA A 7 -8.97 -4.62 -10.78
CA ALA A 7 -9.47 -3.94 -9.58
C ALA A 7 -9.45 -4.91 -8.40
N ALA A 8 -9.00 -4.45 -7.23
CA ALA A 8 -8.92 -5.27 -6.04
C ALA A 8 -9.32 -4.47 -4.79
N LYS A 9 -10.00 -5.14 -3.85
CA LYS A 9 -10.18 -4.66 -2.49
C LYS A 9 -9.06 -5.22 -1.62
N MET A 10 -8.30 -4.36 -0.97
CA MET A 10 -7.11 -4.73 -0.21
C MET A 10 -7.28 -4.32 1.27
N THR A 11 -6.70 -5.11 2.17
CA THR A 11 -6.67 -4.78 3.60
C THR A 11 -5.37 -4.05 3.92
N HIS A 12 -5.44 -2.98 4.73
CA HIS A 12 -4.28 -2.20 5.18
C HIS A 12 -4.06 -2.34 6.69
N VAL A 13 -4.55 -3.43 7.31
CA VAL A 13 -4.43 -3.59 8.77
C VAL A 13 -2.95 -3.62 9.19
N PRO A 14 -2.52 -2.84 10.21
CA PRO A 14 -1.13 -2.79 10.68
C PRO A 14 -0.53 -4.16 11.01
N THR A 15 -1.38 -5.10 11.43
CA THR A 15 -0.96 -6.48 11.73
C THR A 15 -0.40 -7.25 10.53
N LEU A 16 -0.53 -6.75 9.29
CA LEU A 16 0.18 -7.28 8.12
C LEU A 16 1.69 -7.13 8.30
N LEU A 17 2.16 -5.90 8.48
CA LEU A 17 3.58 -5.62 8.68
C LEU A 17 4.12 -6.34 9.92
N MET A 18 3.35 -6.35 11.02
CA MET A 18 3.73 -7.07 12.24
C MET A 18 3.79 -8.60 12.03
N SER A 19 3.07 -9.14 11.05
CA SER A 19 3.08 -10.57 10.72
C SER A 19 4.32 -10.97 9.93
N GLU A 20 4.98 -10.02 9.27
CA GLU A 20 6.23 -10.24 8.54
C GLU A 20 7.48 -10.14 9.43
N GLN A 21 7.31 -9.69 10.68
CA GLN A 21 8.37 -9.52 11.66
C GLN A 21 8.37 -10.65 12.70
N PRO A 22 9.52 -11.00 13.31
CA PRO A 22 9.56 -11.90 14.45
C PRO A 22 8.71 -11.38 15.60
N GLY A 23 7.96 -12.28 16.27
CA GLY A 23 7.19 -11.94 17.46
C GLY A 23 5.84 -12.63 17.51
N ARG A 24 4.97 -12.17 18.43
CA ARG A 24 3.68 -12.81 18.73
C ARG A 24 2.71 -12.88 17.54
N LEU A 25 2.88 -12.01 16.55
CA LEU A 25 2.00 -11.95 15.38
C LEU A 25 2.62 -12.55 14.12
N ALA A 26 3.87 -13.03 14.17
CA ALA A 26 4.57 -13.63 13.04
C ALA A 26 3.70 -14.70 12.36
N GLY A 27 3.57 -14.60 11.03
CA GLY A 27 2.80 -15.52 10.19
C GLY A 27 1.27 -15.48 10.33
N LYS A 28 0.70 -14.70 11.25
CA LYS A 28 -0.76 -14.70 11.50
C LYS A 28 -1.60 -14.08 10.38
N ARG A 29 -0.99 -13.30 9.48
CA ARG A 29 -1.66 -12.69 8.32
C ARG A 29 -1.17 -13.23 6.99
N GLN A 30 -0.52 -14.39 6.97
CA GLN A 30 0.09 -14.94 5.75
C GLN A 30 -0.87 -15.01 4.56
N ALA A 31 -2.11 -15.48 4.77
CA ALA A 31 -3.10 -15.54 3.68
C ALA A 31 -3.42 -14.17 3.05
N ALA A 32 -3.41 -13.09 3.83
CA ALA A 32 -3.62 -11.73 3.31
C ALA A 32 -2.38 -11.19 2.59
N ILE A 33 -1.19 -11.51 3.09
CA ILE A 33 0.11 -11.19 2.47
C ILE A 33 0.23 -11.92 1.12
N ASP A 34 -0.03 -13.22 1.08
CA ASP A 34 -0.05 -14.02 -0.15
C ASP A 34 -1.06 -13.48 -1.15
N GLY A 35 -2.22 -13.01 -0.66
CA GLY A 35 -3.22 -12.33 -1.47
C GLY A 35 -2.69 -11.04 -2.13
N HIS A 36 -1.88 -10.24 -1.42
CA HIS A 36 -1.24 -9.04 -1.99
C HIS A 36 -0.25 -9.42 -3.09
N TYR A 37 0.58 -10.45 -2.86
CA TYR A 37 1.50 -10.95 -3.87
C TYR A 37 0.78 -11.49 -5.11
N GLU A 38 -0.33 -12.20 -4.93
CA GLU A 38 -1.11 -12.73 -6.06
C GLU A 38 -1.78 -11.61 -6.87
N ILE A 39 -2.30 -10.57 -6.21
CA ILE A 39 -2.81 -9.37 -6.89
C ILE A 39 -1.70 -8.71 -7.71
N ALA A 40 -0.52 -8.51 -7.10
CA ALA A 40 0.62 -7.92 -7.78
C ALA A 40 1.09 -8.76 -8.98
N ARG A 41 1.12 -10.10 -8.83
CA ARG A 41 1.47 -11.03 -9.91
C ARG A 41 0.49 -10.93 -11.08
N ARG A 42 -0.83 -10.89 -10.81
CA ARG A 42 -1.86 -10.72 -11.83
C ARG A 42 -1.77 -9.37 -12.52
N ALA A 43 -1.59 -8.29 -11.76
CA ALA A 43 -1.44 -6.94 -12.31
C ALA A 43 -0.24 -6.86 -13.27
N LYS A 44 0.92 -7.42 -12.87
CA LYS A 44 2.11 -7.50 -13.73
C LYS A 44 1.86 -8.34 -14.99
N ALA A 45 1.20 -9.50 -14.86
CA ALA A 45 0.89 -10.37 -16.00
C ALA A 45 -0.07 -9.72 -17.01
N LEU A 46 -0.94 -8.82 -16.54
CA LEU A 46 -1.85 -8.04 -17.37
C LEU A 46 -1.22 -6.75 -17.93
N GLY A 47 0.06 -6.50 -17.65
CA GLY A 47 0.79 -5.33 -18.13
C GLY A 47 0.38 -4.02 -17.47
N ALA A 48 -0.07 -4.04 -16.21
CA ALA A 48 -0.36 -2.82 -15.47
C ALA A 48 0.91 -1.95 -15.33
N ASP A 49 0.84 -0.71 -15.80
CA ASP A 49 1.92 0.28 -15.72
C ASP A 49 1.69 1.34 -14.63
N THR A 50 0.45 1.45 -14.14
CA THR A 50 0.02 2.45 -13.17
C THR A 50 -0.87 1.81 -12.12
N VAL A 51 -0.68 2.21 -10.85
CA VAL A 51 -1.54 1.81 -9.74
C VAL A 51 -2.21 3.05 -9.16
N VAL A 52 -3.55 3.03 -9.11
CA VAL A 52 -4.34 4.06 -8.43
C VAL A 52 -4.80 3.50 -7.09
N ILE A 53 -4.45 4.18 -5.99
CA ILE A 53 -4.79 3.78 -4.63
C ILE A 53 -5.82 4.76 -4.06
N CYS A 54 -6.95 4.23 -3.60
CA CYS A 54 -7.92 4.98 -2.81
C CYS A 54 -7.71 4.61 -1.33
N ASP A 55 -7.10 5.52 -0.57
CA ASP A 55 -6.70 5.27 0.82
C ASP A 55 -7.72 5.86 1.81
N THR A 56 -8.09 5.10 2.84
CA THR A 56 -9.06 5.51 3.86
C THR A 56 -8.49 6.46 4.91
N HIS A 57 -7.15 6.59 5.00
CA HIS A 57 -6.44 7.48 5.93
C HIS A 57 -6.02 8.80 5.29
N TRP A 58 -6.27 9.03 3.99
CA TRP A 58 -6.02 10.34 3.38
C TRP A 58 -7.28 11.21 3.42
N LEU A 59 -7.54 11.80 4.59
CA LEU A 59 -8.73 12.64 4.81
C LEU A 59 -8.62 13.98 4.09
N VAL A 60 -9.64 14.30 3.29
CA VAL A 60 -9.78 15.58 2.59
C VAL A 60 -11.21 16.08 2.76
N ASN A 61 -11.37 17.35 3.17
CA ASN A 61 -12.69 17.93 3.46
C ASN A 61 -13.36 18.58 2.24
N ALA A 62 -12.59 18.94 1.21
CA ALA A 62 -13.09 19.62 0.01
C ALA A 62 -12.43 19.06 -1.26
N GLY A 63 -13.25 18.54 -2.18
CA GLY A 63 -12.77 17.96 -3.44
C GLY A 63 -12.02 16.64 -3.24
N TYR A 64 -10.99 16.44 -4.05
CA TYR A 64 -10.08 15.31 -3.96
C TYR A 64 -8.66 15.78 -4.23
N HIS A 65 -7.69 15.10 -3.62
CA HIS A 65 -6.28 15.32 -3.91
C HIS A 65 -5.73 14.09 -4.64
N ILE A 66 -4.87 14.34 -5.63
CA ILE A 66 -4.13 13.30 -6.34
C ILE A 66 -2.67 13.47 -5.96
N ASN A 67 -2.06 12.40 -5.46
CA ASN A 67 -0.64 12.38 -5.15
C ASN A 67 0.14 11.79 -6.33
N ALA A 68 0.61 12.66 -7.22
CA ALA A 68 1.26 12.30 -8.49
C ALA A 68 2.67 12.91 -8.60
N ASN A 69 3.46 12.90 -7.52
CA ASN A 69 4.86 13.31 -7.61
C ASN A 69 5.68 12.30 -8.42
N HIS A 70 6.84 12.71 -8.94
CA HIS A 70 7.76 11.81 -9.63
C HIS A 70 8.36 10.75 -8.70
N HIS A 71 8.67 11.13 -7.46
CA HIS A 71 9.33 10.28 -6.48
C HIS A 71 8.77 10.53 -5.09
N PHE A 72 8.72 9.46 -4.28
CA PHE A 72 8.30 9.51 -2.89
C PHE A 72 9.38 8.89 -2.02
N GLU A 73 9.84 9.65 -1.02
CA GLU A 73 10.79 9.18 -0.02
C GLU A 73 10.48 9.85 1.31
N GLY A 74 10.60 9.10 2.40
CA GLY A 74 10.42 9.64 3.74
C GLY A 74 10.45 8.58 4.81
N VAL A 75 10.05 8.99 6.01
CA VAL A 75 9.93 8.11 7.17
C VAL A 75 8.51 8.25 7.70
N PHE A 76 7.83 7.11 7.88
CA PHE A 76 6.45 7.04 8.34
C PHE A 76 6.37 6.48 9.77
N THR A 77 5.60 7.17 10.61
CA THR A 77 5.16 6.67 11.92
C THR A 77 3.64 6.70 11.93
N SER A 78 3.02 5.56 12.29
CA SER A 78 1.57 5.43 12.30
C SER A 78 0.94 6.34 13.36
N ASN A 79 -0.09 7.08 12.97
CA ASN A 79 -0.89 7.89 13.89
C ASN A 79 -1.73 7.04 14.86
N GLU A 80 -2.11 5.82 14.45
CA GLU A 80 -2.97 4.93 15.25
C GLU A 80 -2.20 3.92 16.09
N PHE A 81 -1.03 3.49 15.58
CA PHE A 81 -0.23 2.45 16.21
C PHE A 81 1.28 2.82 16.22
N PRO A 82 1.66 4.00 16.73
CA PRO A 82 3.06 4.46 16.69
C PRO A 82 4.02 3.50 17.41
N GLN A 83 3.58 2.83 18.47
CA GLN A 83 4.39 1.83 19.18
C GLN A 83 4.73 0.58 18.35
N PHE A 84 3.99 0.31 17.26
CA PHE A 84 4.20 -0.84 16.40
C PHE A 84 4.77 -0.47 15.03
N ILE A 85 4.42 0.71 14.51
CA ILE A 85 4.91 1.23 13.24
C ILE A 85 5.45 2.63 13.50
N GLN A 86 6.76 2.70 13.74
CA GLN A 86 7.52 3.93 13.93
C GLN A 86 8.76 3.88 13.07
N ASP A 87 9.21 5.05 12.63
CA ASP A 87 10.46 5.24 11.91
C ASP A 87 10.58 4.31 10.69
N LEU A 88 9.46 4.02 10.01
CA LEU A 88 9.43 3.14 8.85
C LEU A 88 9.89 3.92 7.62
N PRO A 89 11.12 3.71 7.10
CA PRO A 89 11.53 4.35 5.87
C PRO A 89 10.71 3.80 4.71
N TYR A 90 10.31 4.67 3.80
CA TYR A 90 9.69 4.28 2.54
C TYR A 90 10.37 5.02 1.40
N ARG A 91 10.41 4.34 0.25
CA ARG A 91 10.88 4.92 -1.01
C ARG A 91 10.22 4.20 -2.17
N TYR A 92 9.55 4.95 -3.05
CA TYR A 92 8.93 4.41 -4.26
C TYR A 92 8.82 5.47 -5.35
N GLU A 93 8.80 5.01 -6.60
CA GLU A 93 8.54 5.88 -7.74
C GLU A 93 7.06 6.24 -7.79
N GLY A 94 6.77 7.50 -8.09
CA GLY A 94 5.41 7.93 -8.37
C GLY A 94 5.11 7.92 -9.86
N ASN A 95 3.94 8.44 -10.23
CA ASN A 95 3.54 8.60 -11.62
C ASN A 95 2.93 9.99 -11.81
N ALA A 96 3.72 10.90 -12.39
CA ALA A 96 3.37 12.31 -12.58
C ALA A 96 2.73 12.63 -13.95
N ALA A 97 2.64 11.62 -14.82
CA ALA A 97 2.17 11.78 -16.20
C ALA A 97 0.66 11.60 -16.36
#